data_AF-A0A3N1RA99-F1
#
_entry.id   AF-A0A3N1RA99-F1
#
_cell.length_a   1.000
_cell.length_b   1.000
_cell.length_c   1.000
_cell.angle_alpha   90.00
_cell.angle_beta   90.00
_cell.angle_gamma   90.00
#
_symmetry.space_group_name_H-M   'P 1'
#
loop_
_entity.id
_entity.type
_entity.pdbx_description
1 polymer ?
#
loop_
_entity_poly.entity_id
_entity_poly.type
_entity_poly.pdbx_seq_one_letter_code
_entity_poly.pdbx_strand_id
1 'polypeptide(L)' 'MTAFHQAAREKGWTLVEIGQRWGVSERQMSRIANNPSQKDLDAVRGLPAKNG' A
#
# COMPACT_ATOMS: atom_id res chain seq x y z
N MET A 1 -3.27 5.56 12.14
CA MET A 1 -3.44 5.13 10.72
C MET A 1 -2.55 6.01 9.87
N THR A 2 -1.63 5.45 9.08
CA THR A 2 -0.63 6.24 8.30
C THR A 2 -1.20 6.71 6.96
N ALA A 3 -0.51 7.64 6.30
CA ALA A 3 -0.86 8.09 4.95
C ALA A 3 -0.89 6.93 3.92
N PHE A 4 -0.05 5.91 4.11
CA PHE A 4 -0.07 4.71 3.25
C PHE A 4 -1.39 3.93 3.39
N HIS A 5 -1.88 3.76 4.63
CA HIS A 5 -3.14 3.07 4.89
C HIS A 5 -4.34 3.83 4.31
N GLN A 6 -4.31 5.17 4.35
CA GLN A 6 -5.36 6.01 3.77
C GLN A 6 -5.39 5.85 2.25
N ALA A 7 -4.24 6.02 1.57
CA ALA A 7 -4.15 5.89 0.12
C ALA A 7 -4.53 4.48 -0.37
N ALA A 8 -4.11 3.43 0.34
CA ALA A 8 -4.50 2.05 0.01
C ALA A 8 -6.03 1.88 0.09
N ARG A 9 -6.66 2.36 1.18
CA ARG A 9 -8.12 2.30 1.38
C ARG A 9 -8.89 3.09 0.35
N GLU A 10 -8.45 4.30 0.02
CA GLU A 10 -9.07 5.16 -1.01
C GLU A 10 -9.11 4.47 -2.37
N LYS A 11 -8.07 3.68 -2.70
CA LYS A 11 -7.99 2.91 -3.94
C LYS A 11 -8.71 1.56 -3.87
N GLY A 12 -9.22 1.15 -2.71
CA GLY A 12 -9.86 -0.15 -2.49
C GLY A 12 -8.90 -1.33 -2.35
N TRP A 13 -7.63 -1.08 -2.02
CA TRP A 13 -6.62 -2.12 -1.85
C TRP A 13 -6.40 -2.46 -0.38
N THR A 14 -6.19 -3.75 -0.11
CA THR A 14 -5.67 -4.20 1.20
C THR A 14 -4.15 -4.29 1.18
N LEU A 15 -3.51 -4.21 2.35
CA LEU A 15 -2.06 -4.36 2.47
C LEU A 15 -1.58 -5.72 1.93
N VAL A 16 -2.33 -6.79 2.19
CA VAL A 16 -1.98 -8.14 1.72
C VAL A 16 -1.93 -8.18 0.18
N GLU A 17 -2.91 -7.60 -0.49
CA GLU A 17 -2.97 -7.56 -1.96
C GLU A 17 -1.86 -6.70 -2.57
N ILE A 18 -1.56 -5.55 -1.95
CA ILE A 18 -0.43 -4.71 -2.36
C ILE A 18 0.87 -5.50 -2.18
N GLY A 19 1.00 -6.23 -1.06
CA GLY A 19 2.17 -7.06 -0.76
C GLY A 19 2.39 -8.15 -1.81
N GLN A 20 1.33 -8.88 -2.13
CA GLN A 20 1.33 -9.88 -3.21
C GLN A 20 1.70 -9.27 -4.56
N ARG A 21 1.12 -8.11 -4.91
CA ARG A 21 1.39 -7.42 -6.17
C ARG A 21 2.85 -6.97 -6.30
N TRP A 22 3.46 -6.52 -5.21
CA TRP A 22 4.84 -6.03 -5.19
C TRP A 22 5.87 -7.12 -4.85
N GLY A 23 5.43 -8.37 -4.62
CA GLY A 23 6.31 -9.48 -4.26
C GLY A 23 6.96 -9.33 -2.89
N VAL A 24 6.32 -8.63 -1.95
CA VAL A 24 6.82 -8.45 -0.58
C VAL A 24 5.98 -9.23 0.42
N SER A 25 6.65 -9.76 1.45
CA SER A 25 5.98 -10.49 2.53
C SER A 25 5.03 -9.58 3.32
N GLU A 26 4.01 -10.17 3.95
CA GLU A 26 3.08 -9.43 4.82
C GLU A 26 3.82 -8.67 5.94
N ARG A 27 4.88 -9.26 6.49
CA ARG A 27 5.71 -8.61 7.51
C ARG A 27 6.42 -7.37 6.96
N GLN A 28 7.00 -7.47 5.76
CA GLN A 28 7.63 -6.31 5.11
C GLN A 28 6.60 -5.24 4.76
N MET A 29 5.44 -5.64 4.25
CA MET A 29 4.36 -4.71 3.94
C MET A 29 3.84 -4.01 5.19
N SER A 30 3.67 -4.72 6.30
CA SER A 30 3.30 -4.11 7.58
C SER A 30 4.34 -3.08 8.03
N ARG A 31 5.64 -3.37 7.85
CA ARG A 31 6.70 -2.40 8.16
C ARG A 31 6.63 -1.16 7.26
N ILE A 32 6.43 -1.34 5.95
CA ILE A 32 6.27 -0.24 4.97
C ILE A 32 5.05 0.60 5.32
N ALA A 33 3.89 -0.03 5.55
CA ALA A 33 2.66 0.66 5.84
C ALA A 33 2.71 1.44 7.16
N ASN A 34 3.44 0.94 8.17
CA ASN A 34 3.59 1.62 9.46
C ASN A 34 4.64 2.74 9.46
N ASN A 35 5.64 2.68 8.58
CA ASN A 35 6.65 3.72 8.44
C ASN A 35 7.03 3.94 6.97
N PRO A 36 6.11 4.50 6.16
CA PRO A 36 6.30 4.62 4.72
C PRO A 36 7.31 5.72 4.40
N SER A 37 8.21 5.44 3.46
CA SER A 37 8.98 6.48 2.78
C SER A 37 8.11 7.21 1.74
N GLN A 38 8.58 8.35 1.22
CA GLN A 38 7.88 9.03 0.13
C GLN A 38 7.71 8.13 -1.11
N LYS A 39 8.71 7.31 -1.42
CA LYS A 39 8.63 6.33 -2.51
C LYS A 39 7.49 5.33 -2.31
N ASP A 40 7.27 4.88 -1.08
CA ASP A 40 6.19 3.94 -0.77
C ASP A 40 4.81 4.62 -0.91
N LEU A 41 4.72 5.90 -0.50
CA LEU A 41 3.50 6.70 -0.68
C LEU A 41 3.19 6.94 -2.15
N ASP A 42 4.20 7.25 -2.97
CA ASP A 42 4.02 7.43 -4.40
C ASP A 42 3.62 6.11 -5.08
N ALA A 43 4.23 5.00 -4.66
CA ALA A 43 3.90 3.67 -5.17
C ALA A 43 2.44 3.30 -4.89
N VAL A 44 1.93 3.51 -3.66
CA VAL A 44 0.53 3.19 -3.32
C VAL A 44 -0.45 4.14 -4.01
N ARG A 45 -0.11 5.43 -4.18
CA ARG A 45 -0.95 6.41 -4.89
C ARG A 45 -1.05 6.12 -6.38
N GLY A 46 0.02 5.57 -6.97
CA GLY A 46 0.09 5.14 -8.35
C GLY A 46 -0.70 3.86 -8.66
N LEU A 47 -1.23 3.16 -7.65
CA LEU A 47 -2.08 1.99 -7.89
C LEU A 47 -3.37 2.40 -8.62
N PRO A 48 -3.85 1.59 -9.58
CA PRO A 48 -5.16 1.79 -10.16
C PRO A 48 -6.24 1.65 -9.09
N ALA A 49 -7.35 2.38 -9.21
CA ALA A 49 -8.51 2.12 -8.36
C ALA A 49 -9.01 0.71 -8.65
N LYS A 50 -9.25 -0.09 -7.62
CA LYS A 50 -9.63 -1.49 -7.80
C LYS A 50 -11.04 -1.66 -8.40
N ASN A 51 -11.87 -0.62 -8.25
CA ASN A 51 -13.24 -0.55 -8.77
C ASN A 51 -13.38 0.44 -9.94
N GLY A 52 -12.30 0.67 -10.71
CA GLY A 52 -12.30 1.53 -11.89
C GLY A 52 -11.97 0.74 -13.15
#